data_AF-A0A7S0U129-F1
#
_entry.id   AF-A0A7S0U129-F1
#
_cell.length_a   1.000
_cell.length_b   1.000
_cell.length_c   1.000
_cell.angle_alpha   90.00
_cell.angle_beta   90.00
_cell.angle_gamma   90.00
#
_symmetry.space_group_name_H-M   'P 1'
#
loop_
_entity.id
_entity.type
_entity.pdbx_description
1 polymer ?
#
loop_
_entity_poly.entity_id
_entity_poly.type
_entity_poly.pdbx_seq_one_letter_code
_entity_poly.pdbx_strand_id
1 'polypeptide(L)'
;AEGVQPDSVTYTSLINAARHEGTGDSVTLARAVFDKMPPAARNHRTYTVMMQALVRVGKRSEALSLLDEAARHGVYPNAFMYRAAMQAAGQDRRLKGDVEGRMREEEEG
;
A
#
# COMPACT_ATOMS: atom_id res chain seq x y z
N ALA A 1 14.37 24.81 -18.18
CA ALA A 1 13.31 24.49 -17.22
C ALA A 1 13.76 23.24 -16.48
N GLU A 2 14.33 23.40 -15.30
CA GLU A 2 14.69 22.26 -14.46
C GLU A 2 13.39 21.61 -14.00
N GLY A 3 13.12 20.42 -14.54
CA GLY A 3 11.99 19.62 -14.11
C GLY A 3 12.21 19.27 -12.65
N VAL A 4 11.42 19.88 -11.76
CA VAL A 4 11.32 19.48 -10.36
C VAL A 4 10.90 18.01 -10.38
N GLN A 5 11.87 17.10 -10.25
CA GLN A 5 11.56 15.70 -10.06
C GLN A 5 10.82 15.63 -8.73
N PRO A 6 9.53 15.24 -8.72
CA PRO A 6 8.80 15.18 -7.48
C PRO A 6 9.54 14.19 -6.57
N ASP A 7 9.93 14.66 -5.41
CA ASP A 7 10.58 13.83 -4.41
C ASP A 7 9.57 12.85 -3.79
N SER A 8 10.06 11.89 -3.00
CA SER A 8 9.20 10.95 -2.27
C SER A 8 8.15 11.66 -1.42
N VAL A 9 8.40 12.89 -0.97
CA VAL A 9 7.49 13.70 -0.15
C VAL A 9 6.28 14.13 -0.97
N THR A 10 6.48 14.57 -2.21
CA THR A 10 5.42 14.99 -3.13
C THR A 10 4.50 13.83 -3.50
N TYR A 11 5.08 12.69 -3.88
CA TYR A 11 4.34 11.45 -4.16
C TYR A 11 3.55 10.99 -2.93
N THR A 12 4.19 10.99 -1.75
CA THR A 12 3.53 10.53 -0.53
C THR A 12 2.42 11.47 -0.07
N SER A 13 2.51 12.77 -0.37
CA SER A 13 1.47 13.75 -0.03
C SER A 13 0.20 13.55 -0.86
N LEU A 14 0.34 13.31 -2.17
CA LEU A 14 -0.78 13.00 -3.06
C LEU A 14 -1.48 11.69 -2.70
N ILE A 15 -0.71 10.64 -2.41
CA ILE A 15 -1.28 9.36 -1.97
C ILE A 15 -1.96 9.51 -0.59
N ASN A 16 -1.42 10.35 0.31
CA ASN A 16 -2.08 10.63 1.58
C ASN A 16 -3.40 11.38 1.42
N ALA A 17 -3.49 12.32 0.48
CA ALA A 17 -4.73 13.03 0.18
C ALA A 17 -5.80 12.03 -0.29
N ALA A 18 -5.47 11.13 -1.22
CA ALA A 18 -6.37 10.09 -1.69
C ALA A 18 -6.77 9.10 -0.59
N ARG A 19 -5.84 8.78 0.33
CA ARG A 19 -6.18 8.02 1.53
C ARG A 19 -7.30 8.74 2.29
N HIS A 20 -7.14 10.04 2.59
CA HIS A 20 -8.09 10.80 3.41
C HIS A 20 -9.47 11.02 2.77
N GLU A 21 -9.51 11.38 1.49
CA GLU A 21 -10.77 11.60 0.77
C GLU A 21 -11.48 10.30 0.45
N GLY A 22 -10.74 9.22 0.17
CA GLY A 22 -11.28 7.86 0.05
C GLY A 22 -12.34 7.70 -1.05
N THR A 23 -12.38 8.59 -2.04
CA THR A 23 -13.26 8.48 -3.21
C THR A 23 -12.59 7.62 -4.30
N GLY A 24 -13.37 6.91 -5.11
CA GLY A 24 -12.83 6.08 -6.20
C GLY A 24 -11.89 6.83 -7.14
N ASP A 25 -12.21 8.09 -7.44
CA ASP A 25 -11.43 8.96 -8.32
C ASP A 25 -10.10 9.39 -7.67
N SER A 26 -10.12 9.78 -6.40
CA SER A 26 -8.90 10.15 -5.68
C SER A 26 -7.94 8.96 -5.53
N VAL A 27 -8.47 7.76 -5.25
CA VAL A 27 -7.67 6.52 -5.21
C VAL A 27 -7.10 6.16 -6.58
N THR A 28 -7.84 6.40 -7.66
CA THR A 28 -7.35 6.18 -9.04
C THR A 28 -6.18 7.12 -9.36
N LEU A 29 -6.28 8.39 -8.98
CA LEU A 29 -5.18 9.35 -9.14
C LEU A 29 -3.96 8.97 -8.30
N ALA A 30 -4.15 8.60 -7.04
CA ALA A 30 -3.05 8.12 -6.21
C ALA A 30 -2.40 6.85 -6.76
N ARG A 31 -3.17 5.94 -7.33
CA ARG A 31 -2.63 4.75 -7.99
C ARG A 31 -1.77 5.12 -9.19
N ALA A 32 -2.23 6.03 -10.04
CA ALA A 32 -1.44 6.51 -11.19
C ALA A 32 -0.13 7.18 -10.76
N VAL A 33 -0.15 7.93 -9.65
CA VAL A 33 1.02 8.57 -9.04
C VAL A 33 1.98 7.52 -8.46
N PHE A 34 1.44 6.50 -7.78
CA PHE A 34 2.20 5.37 -7.24
C PHE A 34 2.89 4.55 -8.34
N ASP A 35 2.18 4.22 -9.42
CA ASP A 35 2.69 3.39 -10.52
C ASP A 35 3.81 4.10 -11.29
N LYS A 36 3.75 5.44 -11.41
CA LYS A 36 4.81 6.27 -12.03
C LYS A 36 6.07 6.40 -11.17
N MET A 37 5.99 6.12 -9.87
CA MET A 37 7.14 6.22 -8.99
C MET A 37 8.07 5.02 -9.21
N PRO A 38 9.39 5.25 -9.41
CA PRO A 38 10.35 4.17 -9.55
C PRO A 38 10.27 3.21 -8.37
N PRO A 39 10.33 1.88 -8.56
CA PRO A 39 10.28 0.92 -7.44
C PRO A 39 11.33 1.22 -6.36
N ALA A 40 12.54 1.64 -6.75
CA ALA A 40 13.61 2.03 -5.82
C ALA A 40 13.30 3.28 -4.96
N ALA A 41 12.34 4.11 -5.38
CA ALA A 41 11.90 5.28 -4.62
C ALA A 41 10.68 4.97 -3.73
N ARG A 42 10.04 3.81 -3.89
CA ARG A 42 8.92 3.37 -3.05
C ARG A 42 9.49 2.89 -1.72
N ASN A 43 8.84 3.27 -0.63
CA ASN A 43 9.22 2.87 0.72
C ASN A 43 8.01 2.39 1.52
N HIS A 44 8.26 1.98 2.76
CA HIS A 44 7.22 1.46 3.64
C HIS A 44 6.01 2.38 3.77
N ARG A 45 6.24 3.70 3.83
CA ARG A 45 5.15 4.67 3.97
C ARG A 45 4.30 4.73 2.70
N THR A 46 4.94 4.75 1.54
CA THR A 46 4.26 4.80 0.24
C THR A 46 3.31 3.61 0.04
N TYR A 47 3.80 2.39 0.28
CA TYR A 47 2.99 1.17 0.21
C TYR A 47 1.83 1.21 1.21
N THR A 48 2.11 1.55 2.47
CA THR A 48 1.09 1.59 3.53
C THR A 48 -0.06 2.55 3.18
N VAL A 49 0.26 3.75 2.70
CA VAL A 49 -0.76 4.77 2.38
C VAL A 49 -1.59 4.33 1.17
N MET A 50 -0.97 3.76 0.14
CA MET A 50 -1.70 3.25 -1.04
C MET A 50 -2.62 2.09 -0.66
N MET A 51 -2.14 1.16 0.16
CA MET A 51 -2.97 0.06 0.70
C MET A 51 -4.17 0.59 1.47
N GLN A 52 -3.99 1.53 2.40
CA GLN A 52 -5.08 2.13 3.16
C GLN A 52 -6.12 2.82 2.27
N ALA A 53 -5.67 3.51 1.20
CA ALA A 53 -6.55 4.15 0.23
C ALA A 53 -7.40 3.11 -0.54
N LEU A 54 -6.78 2.02 -1.02
CA LEU A 54 -7.48 0.92 -1.70
C LEU A 54 -8.52 0.23 -0.80
N VAL A 55 -8.18 0.01 0.47
CA VAL A 55 -9.10 -0.58 1.46
C VAL A 55 -10.36 0.26 1.65
N ARG A 56 -10.22 1.60 1.69
CA ARG A 56 -11.36 2.51 1.88
C ARG A 56 -12.37 2.47 0.74
N VAL A 57 -11.90 2.25 -0.49
CA VAL A 57 -12.78 2.12 -1.67
C VAL A 57 -13.16 0.66 -1.97
N GLY A 58 -12.90 -0.27 -1.05
CA GLY A 58 -13.29 -1.68 -1.20
C GLY A 58 -12.40 -2.50 -2.15
N LYS A 59 -11.29 -1.95 -2.65
CA LYS A 59 -10.33 -2.63 -3.53
C LYS A 59 -9.34 -3.50 -2.74
N ARG A 60 -9.89 -4.44 -1.97
CA ARG A 60 -9.15 -5.24 -0.98
C ARG A 60 -8.10 -6.15 -1.61
N SER A 61 -8.41 -6.80 -2.72
CA SER A 61 -7.46 -7.67 -3.43
C SER A 61 -6.25 -6.89 -3.94
N GLU A 62 -6.46 -5.68 -4.48
CA GLU A 62 -5.35 -4.81 -4.91
C GLU A 62 -4.46 -4.41 -3.71
N ALA A 63 -5.06 -4.13 -2.54
CA ALA A 63 -4.31 -3.79 -1.33
C ALA A 63 -3.45 -4.97 -0.85
N LEU A 64 -3.94 -6.21 -0.95
CA LEU A 64 -3.18 -7.40 -0.58
C LEU A 64 -2.02 -7.65 -1.56
N SER A 65 -2.24 -7.49 -2.88
CA SER A 65 -1.17 -7.63 -3.87
C SER A 65 -0.01 -6.66 -3.67
N LEU A 66 -0.25 -5.51 -3.04
CA LEU A 66 0.81 -4.55 -2.70
C LEU A 66 1.74 -5.06 -1.58
N LEU A 67 1.32 -5.99 -0.72
CA LEU A 67 2.24 -6.65 0.23
C LEU A 67 3.29 -7.48 -0.52
N ASP A 68 2.84 -8.25 -1.50
CA ASP A 68 3.73 -9.07 -2.32
C ASP A 68 4.67 -8.22 -3.16
N GLU A 69 4.14 -7.11 -3.69
CA GLU A 69 4.94 -6.15 -4.45
C GLU A 69 6.02 -5.49 -3.58
N ALA A 70 5.69 -5.10 -2.35
CA ALA A 70 6.64 -4.53 -1.41
C ALA A 70 7.80 -5.51 -1.13
N ALA A 71 7.47 -6.76 -0.80
CA ALA A 71 8.48 -7.80 -0.54
C ALA A 71 9.38 -8.06 -1.76
N ARG A 72 8.82 -8.15 -2.97
CA ARG A 72 9.58 -8.31 -4.22
C ARG A 72 10.55 -7.16 -4.50
N HIS A 73 10.25 -5.96 -3.99
CA HIS A 73 11.11 -4.78 -4.14
C HIS A 73 12.01 -4.53 -2.92
N GLY A 74 12.17 -5.51 -2.03
CA GLY A 74 13.03 -5.41 -0.85
C GLY A 74 12.48 -4.51 0.26
N VAL A 75 11.19 -4.14 0.17
CA VAL A 75 10.46 -3.43 1.23
C VAL A 75 9.68 -4.48 2.01
N TYR A 76 10.32 -5.05 3.04
CA TYR A 76 9.67 -6.05 3.88
C TYR A 76 8.44 -5.45 4.56
N PRO A 77 7.26 -6.06 4.40
CA PRO A 77 6.05 -5.56 5.03
C PRO A 77 6.23 -5.42 6.54
N ASN A 78 5.83 -4.28 7.10
CA ASN A 78 5.89 -4.08 8.55
C ASN A 78 4.50 -4.26 9.17
N ALA A 79 4.43 -4.24 10.50
CA ALA A 79 3.18 -4.37 11.25
C ALA A 79 2.08 -3.38 10.79
N PHE A 80 2.42 -2.20 10.25
CA PHE A 80 1.43 -1.25 9.74
C PHE A 80 0.83 -1.69 8.40
N MET A 81 1.62 -2.26 7.50
CA MET A 81 1.12 -2.83 6.25
C MET A 81 0.24 -4.04 6.51
N TYR A 82 0.66 -4.93 7.41
CA TYR A 82 -0.16 -6.07 7.82
C TYR A 82 -1.47 -5.63 8.47
N ARG A 83 -1.47 -4.59 9.31
CA ARG A 83 -2.71 -4.01 9.85
C ARG A 83 -3.62 -3.47 8.74
N ALA A 84 -3.07 -2.78 7.75
CA ALA A 84 -3.84 -2.30 6.60
C ALA A 84 -4.41 -3.46 5.77
N ALA A 85 -3.62 -4.52 5.56
CA ALA A 85 -4.06 -5.74 4.90
C ALA A 85 -5.13 -6.50 5.69
N MET A 86 -5.03 -6.57 7.02
CA MET A 86 -6.07 -7.16 7.89
C MET A 86 -7.36 -6.34 7.83
N GLN A 87 -7.25 -5.02 7.79
CA GLN A 87 -8.40 -4.15 7.57
C GLN A 87 -9.00 -4.36 6.17
N ALA A 88 -8.16 -4.63 5.16
CA ALA A 88 -8.60 -5.06 3.82
C ALA A 88 -9.34 -6.40 3.88
N ALA A 89 -8.78 -7.38 4.59
CA ALA A 89 -9.30 -8.74 4.68
C ALA A 89 -10.70 -8.79 5.32
N GLY A 90 -11.00 -7.91 6.29
CA GLY A 90 -12.33 -7.84 6.91
C GLY A 90 -12.86 -9.20 7.39
N GLN A 91 -14.18 -9.40 7.42
CA GLN A 91 -14.80 -10.68 7.83
C GLN A 91 -14.58 -11.86 6.86
N ASP A 92 -13.75 -11.67 5.82
CA ASP A 92 -13.38 -12.76 4.92
C ASP A 92 -12.34 -13.65 5.61
N ARG A 93 -12.85 -14.73 6.23
CA ARG A 93 -12.07 -15.67 7.06
C ARG A 93 -10.91 -16.31 6.28
N ARG A 94 -10.99 -16.35 4.94
CA ARG A 94 -9.89 -16.82 4.08
C ARG A 94 -8.74 -15.83 4.04
N LEU A 95 -9.01 -14.58 3.68
CA LEU A 95 -7.98 -13.54 3.55
C LEU A 95 -7.30 -13.24 4.89
N LYS A 96 -8.04 -13.38 6.00
CA LYS A 96 -7.49 -13.22 7.34
C LYS A 96 -6.44 -14.31 7.68
N GLY A 97 -6.70 -15.55 7.28
CA GLY A 97 -5.76 -16.66 7.49
C GLY A 97 -4.47 -16.49 6.70
N ASP A 98 -4.58 -16.02 5.45
CA ASP A 98 -3.41 -15.74 4.60
C ASP A 98 -2.52 -14.64 5.20
N VAL A 99 -3.11 -13.59 5.76
CA VAL A 99 -2.35 -12.49 6.38
C VAL A 99 -1.73 -12.91 7.72
N GLU A 100 -2.44 -13.70 8.53
CA GLU A 100 -1.92 -14.23 9.81
C GLU A 100 -0.80 -15.26 9.61
N GLY A 101 -0.90 -16.12 8.59
CA GLY A 101 0.16 -17.08 8.25
C GLY A 101 1.48 -16.38 7.90
N ARG A 102 1.40 -15.34 7.06
CA ARG A 102 2.57 -14.55 6.64
C ARG A 102 3.23 -13.78 7.78
N MET A 103 2.44 -13.29 8.75
CA MET A 103 2.98 -12.60 9.93
C MET A 103 3.78 -13.54 10.84
N ARG A 104 3.41 -14.83 10.90
CA ARG A 104 4.16 -15.84 11.66
C ARG A 104 5.44 -16.27 10.97
N GLU A 105 5.43 -16.39 9.64
CA GLU A 105 6.62 -16.73 8.86
C GLU A 105 7.76 -15.70 8.98
N GLU A 106 7.44 -14.43 9.31
CA GLU A 106 8.43 -13.38 9.58
C GLU A 106 8.98 -13.37 11.02
N GLU A 107 8.26 -13.92 12.01
CA GLU A 107 8.75 -14.00 13.41
C GLU A 107 9.61 -15.26 13.67
N GLU A 108 9.52 -16.27 12.81
CA GLU A 108 10.24 -17.55 12.94
C GLU A 108 11.49 -17.67 12.04
N GLY A 109 11.80 -16.66 11.22
CA GLY A 109 12.96 -16.61 10.31
C GLY A 109 14.02 -15.58 10.71
#